data_AF-A0A1E3NKH9-F1
#
_entry.id   AF-A0A1E3NKH9-F1
#
_cell.length_a   1.000
_cell.length_b   1.000
_cell.length_c   1.000
_cell.angle_alpha   90.00
_cell.angle_beta   90.00
_cell.angle_gamma   90.00
#
_symmetry.space_group_name_H-M   'P 1'
#
loop_
_entity.id
_entity.type
_entity.pdbx_description
1 polymer ?
#
loop_
_entity_poly.entity_id
_entity_poly.type
_entity_poly.pdbx_seq_one_letter_code
_entity_poly.pdbx_strand_id
1 'polypeptide(L)'
;MWNYLFGGPKQKKELPKKAIVELREHILTLTKKAAYLESQVKEQDAVARKNVSTNKNVARLALKKKKKLEGDLLKIGNQIESLETQLNAIESANLNLETMKAMKQGAKAIKQIHSDFDIDKVDETMDDIREQVEASEEISEAISRPLATDYVDEDELDEELAALQEEEVESNLNVSDSHVINKMPSAPTKKVEAPQQAAAEDEDEDERALRELQAEMGM
;
A
#
# COMPACT_ATOMS: atom_id res chain seq x y z
N MET A 1 -43.78 -20.48 -7.04
CA MET A 1 -42.78 -19.94 -7.99
C MET A 1 -41.40 -20.21 -7.41
N TRP A 2 -40.77 -21.30 -7.83
CA TRP A 2 -39.54 -21.84 -7.26
C TRP A 2 -38.53 -21.95 -8.42
N ASN A 3 -37.94 -20.83 -8.82
CA ASN A 3 -37.09 -20.76 -10.03
C ASN A 3 -35.83 -19.91 -9.81
N TYR A 4 -35.16 -20.07 -8.66
CA TYR A 4 -33.95 -19.30 -8.34
C TYR A 4 -32.72 -20.15 -7.95
N LEU A 5 -32.75 -21.47 -8.13
CA LEU A 5 -31.69 -22.36 -7.66
C LEU A 5 -30.72 -22.87 -8.74
N PHE A 6 -30.77 -22.35 -9.98
CA PHE A 6 -29.92 -22.82 -11.08
C PHE A 6 -29.18 -21.70 -11.81
N GLY A 7 -28.48 -20.84 -11.06
CA GLY A 7 -27.47 -19.92 -11.62
C GLY A 7 -26.13 -20.64 -11.78
N GLY A 8 -25.75 -20.97 -13.02
CA GLY A 8 -24.53 -21.71 -13.35
C GLY A 8 -23.22 -21.02 -12.89
N PRO A 9 -22.09 -21.74 -12.86
CA PRO A 9 -20.82 -21.29 -12.26
C PRO A 9 -20.22 -20.01 -12.88
N LYS A 10 -20.64 -19.64 -14.10
CA LYS A 10 -20.24 -18.38 -14.75
C LYS A 10 -20.93 -17.15 -14.14
N GLN A 11 -22.20 -17.24 -13.72
CA GLN A 11 -22.90 -16.10 -13.11
C GLN A 11 -22.28 -15.68 -11.77
N LYS A 12 -21.81 -16.65 -10.97
CA LYS A 12 -21.19 -16.38 -9.65
C LYS A 12 -19.87 -15.59 -9.72
N LYS A 13 -19.11 -15.72 -10.81
CA LYS A 13 -17.83 -15.00 -10.99
C LYS A 13 -18.02 -13.56 -11.51
N GLU A 14 -19.09 -13.30 -12.27
CA GLU A 14 -19.42 -11.97 -12.80
C GLU A 14 -20.06 -11.04 -11.75
N LEU A 15 -20.71 -11.63 -10.73
CA LEU A 15 -21.46 -10.92 -9.70
C LEU A 15 -20.64 -9.87 -8.91
N PRO A 16 -19.44 -10.18 -8.37
CA PRO A 16 -18.66 -9.20 -7.59
C PRO A 16 -18.16 -8.03 -8.44
N LYS A 17 -17.65 -8.30 -9.65
CA LYS A 17 -17.16 -7.27 -10.57
C LYS A 17 -18.28 -6.33 -11.00
N LYS A 18 -19.44 -6.90 -11.34
CA LYS A 18 -20.63 -6.12 -11.70
C LYS A 18 -21.11 -5.25 -10.53
N ALA A 19 -21.17 -5.81 -9.32
CA ALA A 19 -21.56 -5.07 -8.12
C ALA A 19 -20.61 -3.90 -7.83
N ILE A 20 -19.30 -4.08 -7.97
CA ILE A 20 -18.30 -3.02 -7.82
C ILE A 20 -18.56 -1.86 -8.80
N VAL A 21 -18.83 -2.17 -10.08
CA VAL A 21 -19.11 -1.15 -11.10
C VAL A 21 -20.42 -0.41 -10.78
N GLU A 22 -21.50 -1.13 -10.51
CA GLU A 22 -22.80 -0.55 -10.18
C GLU A 22 -22.74 0.34 -8.92
N LEU A 23 -22.00 -0.09 -7.88
CA LEU A 23 -21.79 0.71 -6.67
C LEU A 23 -21.03 2.01 -6.97
N ARG A 24 -19.94 1.94 -7.74
CA ARG A 24 -19.15 3.13 -8.14
C ARG A 24 -19.97 4.12 -8.96
N GLU A 25 -20.76 3.63 -9.91
CA GLU A 25 -21.66 4.47 -10.70
C GLU A 25 -22.72 5.17 -9.83
N HIS A 26 -23.26 4.45 -8.85
CA HIS A 26 -24.26 5.01 -7.94
C HIS A 26 -23.65 6.04 -6.98
N ILE A 27 -22.46 5.76 -6.43
CA ILE A 27 -21.68 6.72 -5.63
C ILE A 27 -21.45 8.00 -6.45
N LEU A 28 -20.94 7.89 -7.67
CA LEU A 28 -20.69 9.04 -8.56
C LEU A 28 -21.97 9.84 -8.85
N THR A 29 -23.10 9.18 -9.02
CA THR A 29 -24.40 9.83 -9.20
C THR A 29 -24.83 10.60 -7.95
N LEU A 30 -24.67 10.00 -6.76
CA LEU A 30 -24.97 10.66 -5.49
C LEU A 30 -24.02 11.83 -5.21
N THR A 31 -22.74 11.72 -5.54
CA THR A 31 -21.76 12.81 -5.42
C THR A 31 -22.16 14.00 -6.31
N LYS A 32 -22.56 13.75 -7.56
CA LYS A 32 -23.09 14.82 -8.45
C LYS A 32 -24.34 15.48 -7.87
N LYS A 33 -25.23 14.68 -7.29
CA LYS A 33 -26.45 15.19 -6.63
C LYS A 33 -26.12 16.02 -5.39
N ALA A 34 -25.13 15.61 -4.60
CA ALA A 34 -24.64 16.35 -3.44
C ALA A 34 -24.11 17.72 -3.85
N ALA A 35 -23.23 17.77 -4.86
CA ALA A 35 -22.70 19.02 -5.41
C ALA A 35 -23.80 19.98 -5.90
N TYR A 36 -24.84 19.44 -6.55
CA TYR A 36 -25.99 20.24 -6.97
C TYR A 36 -26.77 20.80 -5.78
N LEU A 37 -27.00 20.01 -4.73
CA LEU A 37 -27.66 20.48 -3.51
C LEU A 37 -26.82 21.53 -2.77
N GLU A 38 -25.49 21.38 -2.71
CA GLU A 38 -24.59 22.39 -2.16
C GLU A 38 -24.72 23.74 -2.88
N SER A 39 -24.80 23.71 -4.21
CA SER A 39 -25.03 24.92 -5.01
C SER A 39 -26.34 25.59 -4.62
N GLN A 40 -27.43 24.82 -4.45
CA GLN A 40 -28.71 25.36 -4.01
C GLN A 40 -28.67 25.89 -2.56
N VAL A 41 -27.93 25.23 -1.66
CA VAL A 41 -27.72 25.73 -0.29
C VAL A 41 -27.04 27.10 -0.33
N LYS A 42 -25.98 27.26 -1.13
CA LYS A 42 -25.29 28.54 -1.33
C LYS A 42 -26.21 29.61 -1.90
N GLU A 43 -27.04 29.26 -2.87
CA GLU A 43 -28.03 30.18 -3.44
C GLU A 43 -29.05 30.66 -2.40
N GLN A 44 -29.63 29.75 -1.61
CA GLN A 44 -30.58 30.14 -0.57
C GLN A 44 -29.93 30.96 0.55
N ASP A 45 -28.65 30.71 0.87
CA ASP A 45 -27.89 31.54 1.80
C ASP A 45 -27.70 32.96 1.26
N ALA A 46 -27.35 33.10 -0.02
CA ALA A 46 -27.21 34.40 -0.67
C ALA A 46 -28.54 35.18 -0.70
N VAL A 47 -29.66 34.50 -1.01
CA VAL A 47 -31.00 35.11 -0.97
C VAL A 47 -31.35 35.56 0.45
N ALA A 48 -31.04 34.75 1.47
CA ALA A 48 -31.28 35.11 2.86
C ALA A 48 -30.48 36.37 3.26
N ARG A 49 -29.18 36.40 2.95
CA ARG A 49 -28.30 37.55 3.24
C ARG A 49 -28.74 38.83 2.55
N LYS A 50 -29.13 38.75 1.27
CA LYS A 50 -29.60 39.91 0.50
C LYS A 50 -30.88 40.53 1.07
N ASN A 51 -31.74 39.72 1.70
CA ASN A 51 -33.05 40.17 2.17
C ASN A 51 -33.13 40.37 3.70
N VAL A 52 -32.05 40.15 4.44
CA VAL A 52 -32.07 40.15 5.92
C VAL A 52 -32.46 41.51 6.52
N SER A 53 -32.06 42.60 5.88
CA SER A 53 -32.34 43.98 6.32
C SER A 53 -33.60 44.57 5.68
N THR A 54 -33.96 44.13 4.47
CA THR A 54 -35.04 44.72 3.66
C THR A 54 -36.35 43.96 3.73
N ASN A 55 -36.32 42.63 3.75
CA ASN A 55 -37.52 41.78 3.76
C ASN A 55 -37.31 40.51 4.59
N LYS A 56 -37.59 40.63 5.90
CA LYS A 56 -37.42 39.56 6.88
C LYS A 56 -38.22 38.29 6.56
N ASN A 57 -39.37 38.40 5.89
CA ASN A 57 -40.18 37.24 5.53
C ASN A 57 -39.53 36.41 4.43
N VAL A 58 -38.99 37.07 3.40
CA VAL A 58 -38.23 36.40 2.32
C VAL A 58 -36.96 35.77 2.88
N ALA A 59 -36.22 36.48 3.73
CA ALA A 59 -35.03 35.94 4.38
C ALA A 59 -35.34 34.70 5.23
N ARG A 60 -36.41 34.73 6.03
CA ARG A 60 -36.84 33.57 6.83
C ARG A 60 -37.23 32.37 5.97
N LEU A 61 -37.94 32.59 4.85
CA LEU A 61 -38.30 31.52 3.93
C LEU A 61 -37.07 30.89 3.28
N ALA A 62 -36.11 31.71 2.83
CA ALA A 62 -34.86 31.25 2.25
C ALA A 62 -34.05 30.41 3.26
N LEU A 63 -33.94 30.85 4.53
CA LEU A 63 -33.29 30.07 5.59
C LEU A 63 -33.99 28.73 5.86
N LYS A 64 -35.34 28.69 5.83
CA LYS A 64 -36.08 27.44 5.98
C LYS A 64 -35.78 26.46 4.83
N LYS A 65 -35.70 26.96 3.59
CA LYS A 65 -35.32 26.15 2.43
C LYS A 65 -33.88 25.66 2.52
N LYS A 66 -32.94 26.55 2.88
CA LYS A 66 -31.53 26.21 3.13
C LYS A 66 -31.41 25.05 4.11
N LYS A 67 -32.07 25.15 5.28
CA LYS A 67 -32.00 24.12 6.32
C LYS A 67 -32.57 22.76 5.88
N LYS A 68 -33.60 22.77 5.01
CA LYS A 68 -34.11 21.54 4.39
C LYS A 68 -33.07 20.91 3.46
N LEU A 69 -32.46 21.72 2.59
CA LEU A 69 -31.43 21.26 1.65
C LEU A 69 -30.20 20.72 2.37
N GLU A 70 -29.76 21.37 3.45
CA GLU A 70 -28.68 20.87 4.34
C GLU A 70 -29.03 19.49 4.93
N GLY A 71 -30.29 19.31 5.38
CA GLY A 71 -30.75 18.01 5.87
C GLY A 71 -30.79 16.93 4.78
N ASP A 72 -31.13 17.29 3.54
CA ASP A 72 -31.11 16.34 2.42
C ASP A 72 -29.68 16.03 1.96
N LEU A 73 -28.75 17.00 2.05
CA LEU A 73 -27.31 16.80 1.81
C LEU A 73 -26.72 15.81 2.82
N LEU A 74 -27.02 15.97 4.11
CA LEU A 74 -26.58 15.04 5.15
C LEU A 74 -27.04 13.60 4.86
N LYS A 75 -28.29 13.41 4.42
CA LYS A 75 -28.79 12.07 4.04
C LYS A 75 -28.02 11.48 2.87
N ILE A 76 -27.70 12.28 1.85
CA ILE A 76 -26.91 11.81 0.71
C ILE A 76 -25.48 11.47 1.13
N GLY A 77 -24.86 12.27 2.01
CA GLY A 77 -23.57 11.95 2.60
C GLY A 77 -23.57 10.57 3.26
N ASN A 78 -24.53 10.32 4.14
CA ASN A 78 -24.68 9.02 4.81
C ASN A 78 -24.92 7.87 3.80
N GLN A 79 -25.63 8.13 2.70
CA GLN A 79 -25.84 7.13 1.64
C GLN A 79 -24.54 6.80 0.90
N ILE A 80 -23.73 7.83 0.58
CA ILE A 80 -22.42 7.65 -0.04
C ILE A 80 -21.51 6.83 0.87
N GLU A 81 -21.37 7.21 2.15
CA GLU A 81 -20.54 6.48 3.13
C GLU A 81 -20.94 5.02 3.26
N SER A 82 -22.25 4.74 3.28
CA SER A 82 -22.76 3.37 3.35
C SER A 82 -22.40 2.55 2.10
N LEU A 83 -22.50 3.14 0.91
CA LEU A 83 -22.12 2.48 -0.35
C LEU A 83 -20.61 2.29 -0.47
N GLU A 84 -19.80 3.24 -0.03
CA GLU A 84 -18.33 3.14 0.01
C GLU A 84 -17.88 2.03 0.96
N THR A 85 -18.52 1.93 2.13
CA THR A 85 -18.28 0.83 3.08
C THR A 85 -18.58 -0.53 2.45
N GLN A 86 -19.69 -0.65 1.71
CA GLN A 86 -20.05 -1.88 1.00
C GLN A 86 -19.06 -2.19 -0.14
N LEU A 87 -18.65 -1.18 -0.90
CA LEU A 87 -17.66 -1.31 -1.97
C LEU A 87 -16.35 -1.88 -1.40
N ASN A 88 -15.82 -1.26 -0.35
CA ASN A 88 -14.58 -1.69 0.31
C ASN A 88 -14.68 -3.12 0.85
N ALA A 89 -15.84 -3.49 1.42
CA ALA A 89 -16.09 -4.85 1.90
C ALA A 89 -16.07 -5.88 0.76
N ILE A 90 -16.65 -5.56 -0.40
CA ILE A 90 -16.65 -6.45 -1.57
C ILE A 90 -15.24 -6.59 -2.15
N GLU A 91 -14.49 -5.50 -2.25
CA GLU A 91 -13.11 -5.51 -2.75
C GLU A 91 -12.20 -6.34 -1.84
N SER A 92 -12.31 -6.14 -0.52
CA SER A 92 -11.58 -6.93 0.48
C SER A 92 -11.94 -8.42 0.40
N ALA A 93 -13.23 -8.73 0.27
CA ALA A 93 -13.69 -10.11 0.13
C ALA A 93 -13.16 -10.78 -1.16
N ASN A 94 -13.02 -10.02 -2.26
CA ASN A 94 -12.47 -10.53 -3.49
C ASN A 94 -10.97 -10.82 -3.37
N LEU A 95 -10.21 -9.92 -2.75
CA LEU A 95 -8.78 -10.14 -2.45
C LEU A 95 -8.59 -11.36 -1.54
N ASN A 96 -9.37 -11.48 -0.46
CA ASN A 96 -9.32 -12.65 0.42
C ASN A 96 -9.65 -13.96 -0.32
N LEU A 97 -10.62 -13.93 -1.24
CA LEU A 97 -10.94 -15.09 -2.07
C LEU A 97 -9.77 -15.50 -2.97
N GLU A 98 -9.02 -14.54 -3.53
CA GLU A 98 -7.84 -14.80 -4.35
C GLU A 98 -6.70 -15.39 -3.52
N THR A 99 -6.41 -14.82 -2.34
CA THR A 99 -5.45 -15.37 -1.38
C THR A 99 -5.80 -16.81 -1.01
N MET A 100 -7.07 -17.09 -0.69
CA MET A 100 -7.53 -18.44 -0.36
C MET A 100 -7.38 -19.42 -1.54
N LYS A 101 -7.54 -18.97 -2.79
CA LYS A 101 -7.28 -19.82 -3.97
C LYS A 101 -5.80 -20.15 -4.10
N ALA A 102 -4.90 -19.18 -3.90
CA ALA A 102 -3.46 -19.39 -3.92
C ALA A 102 -3.03 -20.36 -2.81
N MET A 103 -3.52 -20.17 -1.59
CA MET A 103 -3.29 -21.09 -0.47
C MET A 103 -3.77 -22.51 -0.78
N LYS A 104 -4.95 -22.65 -1.40
CA LYS A 104 -5.47 -23.97 -1.82
C LYS A 104 -4.59 -24.63 -2.89
N GLN A 105 -4.05 -23.85 -3.82
CA GLN A 105 -3.11 -24.37 -4.83
C GLN A 105 -1.79 -24.80 -4.18
N GLY A 106 -1.23 -23.99 -3.29
CA GLY A 106 -0.04 -24.34 -2.51
C GLY A 106 -0.24 -25.60 -1.67
N ALA A 107 -1.36 -25.71 -0.96
CA ALA A 107 -1.71 -26.91 -0.20
C ALA A 107 -1.83 -28.16 -1.09
N LYS A 108 -2.34 -28.02 -2.33
CA LYS A 108 -2.38 -29.11 -3.30
C LYS A 108 -0.99 -29.51 -3.77
N ALA A 109 -0.11 -28.55 -4.03
CA ALA A 109 1.28 -28.79 -4.41
C ALA A 109 2.05 -29.51 -3.29
N ILE A 110 1.94 -29.03 -2.04
CA ILE A 110 2.51 -29.69 -0.86
C ILE A 110 1.98 -31.11 -0.72
N LYS A 111 0.67 -31.31 -0.87
CA LYS A 111 0.08 -32.66 -0.82
C LYS A 111 0.63 -33.58 -1.91
N GLN A 112 0.87 -33.07 -3.11
CA GLN A 112 1.44 -33.85 -4.20
C GLN A 112 2.90 -34.21 -3.92
N ILE A 113 3.72 -33.23 -3.48
CA ILE A 113 5.10 -33.47 -3.05
C ILE A 113 5.11 -34.57 -1.97
N HIS A 114 4.32 -34.43 -0.91
CA HIS A 114 4.25 -35.43 0.16
C HIS A 114 3.67 -36.79 -0.29
N SER A 115 2.83 -36.81 -1.32
CA SER A 115 2.32 -38.06 -1.90
C SER A 115 3.36 -38.79 -2.75
N ASP A 116 4.32 -38.06 -3.32
CA ASP A 116 5.47 -38.65 -4.01
C ASP A 116 6.52 -39.17 -3.01
N PHE A 117 6.55 -38.61 -1.80
CA PHE A 117 7.28 -39.07 -0.60
C PHE A 117 6.42 -39.97 0.30
N ASP A 118 5.81 -41.01 -0.27
CA ASP A 118 5.08 -42.01 0.51
C ASP A 118 5.98 -42.59 1.64
N ILE A 119 5.42 -42.86 2.82
CA ILE A 119 6.19 -43.30 4.01
C ILE A 119 7.05 -44.53 3.69
N ASP A 120 6.54 -45.41 2.83
CA ASP A 120 7.24 -46.62 2.40
C ASP A 120 8.52 -46.31 1.59
N LYS A 121 8.54 -45.19 0.83
CA LYS A 121 9.74 -44.73 0.13
C LYS A 121 10.71 -43.99 1.05
N VAL A 122 10.21 -43.36 2.12
CA VAL A 122 11.07 -42.73 3.13
C VAL A 122 11.82 -43.81 3.91
N ASP A 123 11.18 -44.92 4.26
CA ASP A 123 11.85 -46.07 4.88
C ASP A 123 12.90 -46.69 3.95
N GLU A 124 12.59 -46.89 2.66
CA GLU A 124 13.56 -47.35 1.64
C GLU A 124 14.74 -46.38 1.49
N THR A 125 14.47 -45.06 1.44
CA THR A 125 15.53 -44.04 1.36
C THR A 125 16.34 -43.96 2.65
N MET A 126 15.74 -44.17 3.82
CA MET A 126 16.45 -44.17 5.10
C MET A 126 17.30 -45.44 5.28
N ASP A 127 16.88 -46.57 4.74
CA ASP A 127 17.70 -47.79 4.68
C ASP A 127 18.86 -47.62 3.67
N ASP A 128 18.63 -47.03 2.49
CA ASP A 128 19.69 -46.65 1.55
C ASP A 128 20.68 -45.64 2.17
N ILE A 129 20.17 -44.66 2.94
CA ILE A 129 21.01 -43.70 3.68
C ILE A 129 21.81 -44.42 4.77
N ARG A 130 21.25 -45.39 5.51
CA ARG A 130 22.01 -46.16 6.49
C ARG A 130 23.11 -46.96 5.82
N GLU A 131 22.82 -47.61 4.70
CA GLU A 131 23.78 -48.38 3.91
C GLU A 131 24.89 -47.47 3.34
N GLN A 132 24.54 -46.25 2.89
CA GLN A 132 25.51 -45.25 2.46
C GLN A 132 26.27 -44.56 3.60
N VAL A 133 25.67 -44.39 4.78
CA VAL A 133 26.35 -43.85 5.97
C VAL A 133 27.34 -44.88 6.50
N GLU A 134 27.00 -46.18 6.50
CA GLU A 134 27.95 -47.25 6.83
C GLU A 134 29.11 -47.29 5.81
N ALA A 135 28.82 -47.18 4.52
CA ALA A 135 29.86 -47.05 3.49
C ALA A 135 30.67 -45.74 3.62
N SER A 136 30.03 -44.66 4.05
CA SER A 136 30.67 -43.36 4.24
C SER A 136 31.44 -43.28 5.56
N GLU A 137 31.11 -44.05 6.59
CA GLU A 137 31.91 -44.24 7.80
C GLU A 137 33.15 -45.08 7.47
N GLU A 138 33.04 -46.10 6.61
CA GLU A 138 34.18 -46.86 6.10
C GLU A 138 35.11 -45.98 5.23
N ILE A 139 34.54 -45.07 4.43
CA ILE A 139 35.29 -44.05 3.68
C ILE A 139 35.84 -42.96 4.60
N SER A 140 35.06 -42.51 5.58
CA SER A 140 35.49 -41.50 6.56
C SER A 140 36.61 -42.04 7.41
N GLU A 141 36.61 -43.31 7.82
CA GLU A 141 37.71 -43.95 8.55
C GLU A 141 38.96 -44.13 7.66
N ALA A 142 38.78 -44.25 6.34
CA ALA A 142 39.87 -44.25 5.36
C ALA A 142 40.40 -42.83 5.03
N ILE A 143 39.56 -41.80 5.07
CA ILE A 143 39.88 -40.39 4.78
C ILE A 143 40.31 -39.62 6.04
N SER A 144 39.84 -40.00 7.23
CA SER A 144 40.12 -39.36 8.52
C SER A 144 41.51 -39.68 9.08
N ARG A 145 42.45 -40.13 8.24
CA ARG A 145 43.86 -39.78 8.49
C ARG A 145 43.94 -38.26 8.43
N PRO A 146 44.10 -37.56 9.56
CA PRO A 146 43.81 -36.13 9.58
C PRO A 146 44.81 -35.38 8.70
N LEU A 147 44.32 -34.77 7.62
CA LEU A 147 44.95 -33.58 7.07
C LEU A 147 44.14 -32.40 7.60
N ALA A 148 44.65 -31.85 8.70
CA ALA A 148 44.39 -30.55 9.31
C ALA A 148 42.99 -29.93 9.08
N THR A 149 42.23 -29.89 10.17
CA THR A 149 41.16 -28.92 10.49
C THR A 149 41.35 -27.57 9.79
N ASP A 150 40.37 -27.16 8.99
CA ASP A 150 40.22 -25.77 8.56
C ASP A 150 39.92 -24.94 9.82
N TYR A 151 40.92 -24.19 10.27
CA TYR A 151 40.75 -23.17 11.29
C TYR A 151 40.19 -21.93 10.59
N VAL A 152 38.97 -21.55 10.94
CA VAL A 152 38.45 -20.22 10.64
C VAL A 152 39.36 -19.21 11.32
N ASP A 153 39.85 -18.23 10.58
CA ASP A 153 40.71 -17.18 11.12
C ASP A 153 39.83 -16.18 11.89
N GLU A 154 39.91 -16.24 13.23
CA GLU A 154 39.13 -15.34 14.10
C GLU A 154 39.52 -13.87 13.89
N ASP A 155 40.74 -13.59 13.39
CA ASP A 155 41.21 -12.22 13.13
C ASP A 155 40.50 -11.60 11.91
N GLU A 156 40.19 -12.38 10.87
CA GLU A 156 39.42 -11.93 9.69
C GLU A 156 37.97 -11.59 10.09
N LEU A 157 37.41 -12.36 11.01
CA LEU A 157 36.06 -12.17 11.53
C LEU A 157 35.93 -10.89 12.37
N ASP A 158 36.97 -10.57 13.15
CA ASP A 158 37.01 -9.37 13.99
C ASP A 158 37.17 -8.08 13.15
N GLU A 159 37.92 -8.12 12.04
CA GLU A 159 38.00 -7.00 11.10
C GLU A 159 36.65 -6.71 10.43
N GLU A 160 35.93 -7.76 10.00
CA GLU A 160 34.60 -7.61 9.40
C GLU A 160 33.60 -7.00 10.40
N LEU A 161 33.67 -7.43 11.67
CA LEU A 161 32.82 -6.90 12.73
C LEU A 161 33.09 -5.41 13.03
N ALA A 162 34.36 -4.99 12.99
CA ALA A 162 34.74 -3.60 13.24
C ALA A 162 34.22 -2.66 12.14
N ALA A 163 34.27 -3.07 10.88
CA ALA A 163 33.77 -2.30 9.75
C ALA A 163 32.25 -2.01 9.87
N LEU A 164 31.46 -3.00 10.31
CA LEU A 164 30.02 -2.85 10.50
C LEU A 164 29.67 -1.84 11.62
N GLN A 165 30.50 -1.74 12.66
CA GLN A 165 30.27 -0.82 13.78
C GLN A 165 30.53 0.64 13.38
N GLU A 166 31.50 0.89 12.51
CA GLU A 166 31.83 2.25 12.04
C GLU A 166 30.71 2.83 11.16
N GLU A 167 30.13 2.01 10.27
CA GLU A 167 29.00 2.39 9.43
C GLU A 167 27.77 2.82 10.27
N GLU A 168 27.49 2.12 11.38
CA GLU A 168 26.38 2.47 12.28
C GLU A 168 26.62 3.82 12.98
N VAL A 169 27.85 4.13 13.39
CA VAL A 169 28.18 5.39 14.07
C VAL A 169 28.05 6.57 13.11
N GLU A 170 28.53 6.44 11.88
CA GLU A 170 28.46 7.51 10.87
C GLU A 170 27.02 7.86 10.50
N SER A 171 26.13 6.85 10.44
CA SER A 171 24.69 7.04 10.21
C SER A 171 24.01 7.87 11.31
N ASN A 172 24.48 7.78 12.57
CA ASN A 172 23.88 8.45 13.72
C ASN A 172 24.38 9.90 13.92
N LEU A 173 25.56 10.25 13.41
CA LEU A 173 26.17 11.59 13.55
C LEU A 173 25.55 12.64 12.61
N ASN A 174 25.00 12.23 11.46
CA ASN A 174 24.39 13.14 10.47
C ASN A 174 23.07 13.80 10.90
N VAL A 175 22.54 13.50 12.10
CA VAL A 175 21.22 13.99 12.56
C VAL A 175 21.32 15.18 13.53
N SER A 176 22.52 15.54 14.02
CA SER A 176 22.64 16.45 15.20
C SER A 176 23.09 17.90 14.91
N ASP A 177 23.39 18.29 13.67
CA ASP A 177 24.05 19.59 13.37
C ASP A 177 23.09 20.74 12.96
N SER A 178 21.89 20.79 13.55
CA SER A 178 20.99 21.93 13.42
C SER A 178 20.67 22.47 14.81
N HIS A 179 21.42 23.48 15.30
CA HIS A 179 20.91 24.62 16.09
C HIS A 179 22.03 25.60 16.55
N VAL A 180 21.67 26.89 16.57
CA VAL A 180 22.21 28.05 17.37
C VAL A 180 23.00 29.17 16.64
N ILE A 181 22.24 30.19 16.18
CA ILE A 181 22.33 31.66 16.47
C ILE A 181 23.70 32.33 16.72
N ASN A 182 24.02 33.39 15.94
CA ASN A 182 24.58 34.64 16.51
C ASN A 182 24.33 35.92 15.66
N LYS A 183 24.20 37.08 16.34
CA LYS A 183 23.69 38.40 15.88
C LYS A 183 24.77 39.41 15.40
N MET A 184 24.45 40.14 14.30
CA MET A 184 24.69 41.57 13.92
C MET A 184 26.12 42.18 13.88
N PRO A 185 26.42 43.31 13.14
CA PRO A 185 25.54 44.41 12.68
C PRO A 185 25.68 44.91 11.22
N SER A 186 24.77 45.82 10.82
CA SER A 186 24.59 46.41 9.47
C SER A 186 25.53 47.58 9.11
N ALA A 187 25.82 47.72 7.80
CA ALA A 187 26.12 49.00 7.16
C ALA A 187 25.63 49.00 5.67
N PRO A 188 25.12 50.12 5.11
CA PRO A 188 24.45 50.15 3.80
C PRO A 188 25.31 50.79 2.69
N THR A 189 25.12 50.44 1.41
CA THR A 189 25.03 51.37 0.26
C THR A 189 24.85 50.70 -1.13
N LYS A 190 23.72 51.03 -1.77
CA LYS A 190 23.54 51.47 -3.18
C LYS A 190 23.80 50.55 -4.40
N LYS A 191 22.69 49.96 -4.90
CA LYS A 191 22.13 49.88 -6.28
C LYS A 191 23.06 49.85 -7.53
N VAL A 192 22.98 48.76 -8.31
CA VAL A 192 23.04 48.70 -9.80
C VAL A 192 22.14 47.54 -10.29
N GLU A 193 21.48 47.70 -11.45
CA GLU A 193 20.36 46.92 -11.98
C GLU A 193 20.77 45.81 -12.99
N ALA A 194 20.09 44.62 -12.90
CA ALA A 194 19.66 43.58 -13.89
C ALA A 194 20.57 43.12 -15.08
N PRO A 195 20.42 41.92 -15.72
CA PRO A 195 19.27 40.98 -15.76
C PRO A 195 19.54 39.44 -15.80
N GLN A 196 18.45 38.66 -15.70
CA GLN A 196 18.15 37.34 -16.35
C GLN A 196 18.74 35.97 -15.87
N GLN A 197 17.79 35.06 -15.62
CA GLN A 197 17.67 33.65 -16.07
C GLN A 197 18.19 32.46 -15.23
N ALA A 198 17.23 31.53 -15.03
CA ALA A 198 17.30 30.07 -14.96
C ALA A 198 18.11 29.40 -13.83
N ALA A 199 17.38 28.91 -12.82
CA ALA A 199 17.80 27.82 -11.96
C ALA A 199 16.60 26.86 -11.82
N ALA A 200 16.65 25.75 -12.56
CA ALA A 200 15.86 24.53 -12.37
C ALA A 200 16.32 23.53 -13.43
N GLU A 201 17.22 22.61 -13.08
CA GLU A 201 17.43 21.39 -13.91
C GLU A 201 18.11 20.21 -13.19
N ASP A 202 18.57 20.33 -11.93
CA ASP A 202 19.24 19.19 -11.25
C ASP A 202 18.31 18.33 -10.37
N GLU A 203 17.02 18.66 -10.21
CA GLU A 203 16.06 17.81 -9.46
C GLU A 203 15.41 16.72 -10.33
N ASP A 204 15.66 16.72 -11.65
CA ASP A 204 14.97 15.83 -12.62
C ASP A 204 15.73 14.52 -12.94
N GLU A 205 17.04 14.41 -12.65
CA GLU A 205 17.82 13.20 -12.95
C GLU A 205 17.57 12.07 -11.94
N ASP A 206 17.53 12.39 -10.65
CA ASP A 206 17.29 11.41 -9.58
C ASP A 206 15.88 10.82 -9.67
N GLU A 207 14.88 11.64 -9.99
CA GLU A 207 13.50 11.19 -10.20
C GLU A 207 13.34 10.33 -11.46
N ARG A 208 14.19 10.50 -12.49
CA ARG A 208 14.18 9.62 -13.67
C ARG A 208 14.82 8.27 -13.36
N ALA A 209 15.95 8.26 -12.66
CA ALA A 209 16.61 7.02 -12.26
C ALA A 209 15.69 6.13 -11.40
N LEU A 210 14.94 6.74 -10.47
CA LEU A 210 13.98 6.01 -9.63
C LEU A 210 12.81 5.42 -10.44
N ARG A 211 12.37 6.12 -11.49
CA ARG A 211 11.24 5.73 -12.35
C ARG A 211 11.63 4.63 -13.35
N GLU A 212 12.88 4.65 -13.82
CA GLU A 212 13.46 3.60 -14.67
C GLU A 212 13.65 2.29 -13.88
N LEU A 213 14.13 2.38 -12.64
CA LEU A 213 14.31 1.21 -11.75
C LEU A 213 12.97 0.57 -11.35
N GLN A 214 11.91 1.38 -11.15
CA GLN A 214 10.55 0.89 -10.92
C GLN A 214 9.91 0.24 -12.16
N ALA A 215 10.30 0.66 -13.36
CA ALA A 215 9.83 0.06 -14.61
C ALA A 215 10.56 -1.26 -14.92
N GLU A 216 11.83 -1.37 -14.54
CA GLU A 216 12.65 -2.58 -14.71
C GLU A 216 12.23 -3.71 -13.74
N MET A 217 11.73 -3.38 -12.55
CA MET A 217 11.21 -4.36 -11.58
C MET A 217 9.74 -4.78 -11.81
N GLY A 218 9.18 -4.51 -13.00
CA GLY A 218 7.74 -4.50 -13.23
C GLY A 218 7.15 -5.41 -14.32
N MET A 219 7.88 -6.42 -14.83
CA MET A 219 7.34 -7.66 -15.41
C MET A 219 8.32 -8.82 -15.24
#